data_AF-A0A7Y2WZL3-F1
#
_entry.id   AF-A0A7Y2WZL3-F1
#
_cell.length_a   1.000
_cell.length_b   1.000
_cell.length_c   1.000
_cell.angle_alpha   90.00
_cell.angle_beta   90.00
_cell.angle_gamma   90.00
#
_symmetry.space_group_name_H-M   'P 1'
#
loop_
_entity.id
_entity.type
_entity.pdbx_description
1 polymer ?
#
loop_
_entity_poly.entity_id
_entity_poly.type
_entity_poly.pdbx_seq_one_letter_code
_entity_poly.pdbx_strand_id
1 'polypeptide(L)'
;MPMDGLHVITSFLLPSQTDLRVDRVVADEQRRTVTLKVTSTQVAPTCPRCAAASLRVHSTYTRTLADLPWADVGVRVRLHVRKCTCSSATCSRQIFCERLPQVARPWARRTARFAAQQQRIGVALGGAAGQRLAEDLDHAASRDTLLRLVRRTEMPDAPTPRILGVDDWARRKGQTYGTILIDIERGTII
;
A
#
# COMPACT_ATOMS: atom_id res chain seq x y z
N MET A 1 -15.06 4.42 31.33
CA MET A 1 -14.45 3.08 31.31
C MET A 1 -12.98 3.26 30.97
N PRO A 2 -12.03 2.76 31.79
CA PRO A 2 -10.62 2.87 31.45
C PRO A 2 -10.38 2.04 30.18
N MET A 3 -9.95 2.70 29.11
CA MET A 3 -9.48 2.02 27.91
C MET A 3 -8.18 1.33 28.29
N ASP A 4 -8.13 0.00 28.24
CA ASP A 4 -6.89 -0.76 28.40
C ASP A 4 -5.80 -0.11 27.52
N GLY A 5 -4.64 0.22 28.09
CA GLY A 5 -3.58 0.95 27.37
C GLY A 5 -3.13 0.26 26.08
N LEU A 6 -3.30 -1.06 25.99
CA LEU A 6 -3.08 -1.87 24.79
C LEU A 6 -4.05 -1.50 23.65
N HIS A 7 -5.30 -1.17 23.97
CA HIS A 7 -6.32 -0.76 23.00
C HIS A 7 -6.01 0.63 22.42
N VAL A 8 -5.45 1.53 23.23
CA VAL A 8 -5.05 2.87 22.79
C VAL A 8 -3.91 2.79 21.79
N ILE A 9 -2.81 2.10 22.15
CA ILE A 9 -1.63 1.97 21.27
C ILE A 9 -1.99 1.29 19.95
N THR A 10 -2.76 0.20 20.01
CA THR A 10 -3.13 -0.53 18.78
C THR A 10 -4.02 0.29 17.85
N SER A 11 -4.91 1.15 18.39
CA SER A 11 -5.74 2.04 17.58
C SER A 11 -4.93 3.07 16.78
N PHE A 12 -3.86 3.63 17.35
CA PHE A 12 -2.97 4.56 16.63
C PHE A 12 -2.15 3.88 15.54
N LEU A 13 -1.82 2.61 15.75
CA LEU A 13 -0.91 1.88 14.89
C LEU A 13 -1.60 1.09 13.78
N LEU A 14 -2.93 1.15 13.66
CA LEU A 14 -3.67 0.51 12.58
C LEU A 14 -3.47 1.23 11.23
N PRO A 15 -3.53 0.50 10.10
CA PRO A 15 -3.51 1.10 8.77
C PRO A 15 -4.77 1.92 8.43
N SER A 16 -5.88 1.73 9.16
CA SER A 16 -7.06 2.60 9.14
C SER A 16 -7.72 2.55 10.52
N GLN A 17 -8.06 3.71 11.09
CA GLN A 17 -8.71 3.82 12.40
C GLN A 17 -10.24 3.81 12.28
N THR A 18 -10.77 4.15 11.10
CA THR A 18 -12.21 4.26 10.86
C THR A 18 -12.80 2.96 10.32
N ASP A 19 -12.02 2.21 9.54
CA ASP A 19 -12.54 1.08 8.77
C ASP A 19 -12.18 -0.29 9.36
N LEU A 20 -11.42 -0.32 10.47
CA LEU A 20 -10.94 -1.54 11.09
C LEU A 20 -11.14 -1.52 12.60
N ARG A 21 -11.53 -2.68 13.13
CA ARG A 21 -11.53 -2.96 14.57
C ARG A 21 -10.50 -4.04 14.87
N VAL A 22 -9.70 -3.84 15.92
CA VAL A 22 -8.82 -4.90 16.43
C VAL A 22 -9.64 -5.89 17.23
N ASP A 23 -9.60 -7.16 16.80
CA ASP A 23 -10.26 -8.25 17.51
C ASP A 23 -9.30 -8.93 18.49
N ARG A 24 -8.02 -9.06 18.10
CA ARG A 24 -6.98 -9.69 18.91
C ARG A 24 -5.59 -9.29 18.43
N VAL A 25 -4.67 -9.17 19.37
CA VAL A 25 -3.23 -9.08 19.12
C VAL A 25 -2.58 -10.41 19.49
N VAL A 26 -1.73 -10.94 18.62
CA VAL A 26 -0.95 -12.17 18.88
C VAL A 26 0.52 -11.85 18.65
N ALA A 27 1.33 -11.99 19.69
CA ALA A 27 2.78 -11.86 19.60
C ALA A 27 3.42 -13.24 19.40
N ASP A 28 4.45 -13.30 18.56
CA ASP A 28 5.36 -14.43 18.38
C ASP A 28 6.76 -13.90 18.74
N GLU A 29 7.20 -14.20 19.96
CA GLU A 29 8.46 -13.72 20.51
C GLU A 29 9.68 -14.28 19.77
N GLN A 30 9.61 -15.56 19.37
CA GLN A 30 10.71 -16.23 18.66
C GLN A 30 10.99 -15.58 17.30
N ARG A 31 9.92 -15.22 16.58
CA ARG A 31 10.05 -14.55 15.28
C ARG A 31 10.08 -13.03 15.38
N ARG A 32 9.95 -12.48 16.59
CA ARG A 32 9.77 -11.04 16.84
C ARG A 32 8.69 -10.44 15.92
N THR A 33 7.52 -11.07 15.88
CA THR A 33 6.40 -10.58 15.07
C THR A 33 5.13 -10.39 15.87
N VAL A 34 4.37 -9.36 15.52
CA VAL A 34 3.03 -9.12 16.03
C VAL A 34 2.01 -9.28 14.91
N THR A 35 1.01 -10.13 15.14
CA THR A 35 -0.14 -10.29 14.25
C THR A 35 -1.37 -9.62 14.83
N LEU A 36 -1.85 -8.58 14.15
CA LEU A 36 -3.11 -7.91 14.43
C LEU A 36 -4.23 -8.63 13.68
N LYS A 37 -5.13 -9.29 14.42
CA LYS A 37 -6.38 -9.80 13.85
C LYS A 37 -7.39 -8.66 13.88
N VAL A 38 -7.82 -8.25 12.69
CA VAL A 38 -8.70 -7.10 12.53
C VAL A 38 -9.89 -7.45 11.65
N THR A 39 -11.03 -6.84 11.92
CA THR A 39 -12.25 -6.98 11.13
C THR A 39 -12.66 -5.63 10.55
N SER A 40 -13.09 -5.65 9.29
CA SER A 40 -13.70 -4.49 8.62
C SER A 40 -14.93 -3.98 9.37
N THR A 41 -15.00 -2.67 9.59
CA THR A 41 -16.14 -1.99 10.25
C THR A 41 -17.05 -1.28 9.26
N GLN A 42 -16.83 -1.42 7.95
CA GLN A 42 -17.65 -0.77 6.93
C GLN A 42 -19.13 -1.08 7.15
N VAL A 43 -20.00 -0.08 7.29
CA VAL A 43 -21.43 -0.35 7.53
C VAL A 43 -22.08 -0.87 6.26
N ALA A 44 -21.87 -0.18 5.13
CA ALA A 44 -22.47 -0.50 3.85
C ALA A 44 -21.42 -0.60 2.73
N PRO A 45 -20.80 -1.78 2.54
CA PRO A 45 -19.86 -2.00 1.44
C PRO A 45 -20.47 -1.69 0.08
N THR A 46 -19.74 -0.95 -0.76
CA THR A 46 -20.18 -0.59 -2.11
C THR A 46 -19.57 -1.50 -3.17
N CYS A 47 -20.37 -1.93 -4.12
CA CYS A 47 -19.90 -2.71 -5.26
C CYS A 47 -18.89 -1.88 -6.07
N PRO A 48 -17.65 -2.37 -6.32
CA PRO A 48 -16.62 -1.61 -7.03
C PRO A 48 -16.89 -1.43 -8.53
N ARG A 49 -18.00 -1.96 -9.05
CA ARG A 49 -18.39 -1.84 -10.46
C ARG A 49 -19.52 -0.83 -10.67
N CYS A 50 -20.57 -0.89 -9.86
CA CYS A 50 -21.77 -0.06 -10.00
C CYS A 50 -22.02 0.88 -8.82
N ALA A 51 -21.11 0.92 -7.83
CA ALA A 51 -21.20 1.70 -6.60
C ALA A 51 -22.40 1.37 -5.68
N ALA A 52 -23.31 0.48 -6.07
CA ALA A 52 -24.44 0.09 -5.24
C ALA A 52 -23.99 -0.49 -3.89
N ALA A 53 -24.53 0.05 -2.80
CA ALA A 53 -24.32 -0.46 -1.45
C ALA A 53 -25.02 -1.83 -1.28
N SER A 54 -24.38 -2.73 -0.53
CA SER A 54 -24.98 -4.01 -0.18
C SER A 54 -24.61 -4.48 1.22
N LEU A 55 -25.64 -4.81 1.99
CA LEU A 55 -25.53 -5.46 3.30
C LEU A 55 -25.67 -6.99 3.19
N ARG A 56 -25.97 -7.53 2.00
CA ARG A 56 -26.19 -8.96 1.80
C ARG A 56 -24.86 -9.70 1.76
N VAL A 57 -24.45 -10.23 2.90
CA VAL A 57 -23.23 -11.04 3.02
C VAL A 57 -23.44 -12.39 2.32
N HIS A 58 -22.55 -12.71 1.38
CA HIS A 58 -22.48 -14.01 0.73
C HIS A 58 -21.55 -14.96 1.48
N SER A 59 -20.37 -14.48 1.88
CA SER A 59 -19.39 -15.22 2.67
C SER A 59 -18.40 -14.25 3.31
N THR A 60 -17.46 -14.76 4.11
CA THR A 60 -16.34 -13.98 4.64
C THR A 60 -15.02 -14.45 4.04
N TYR A 61 -13.99 -13.62 4.16
CA TYR A 61 -12.66 -13.92 3.64
C TYR A 61 -11.62 -13.30 4.56
N THR A 62 -10.53 -14.03 4.81
CA THR A 62 -9.41 -13.53 5.60
C THR A 62 -8.16 -13.48 4.72
N ARG A 63 -7.42 -12.37 4.78
CA ARG A 63 -6.10 -12.23 4.15
C ARG A 63 -5.07 -11.69 5.14
N THR A 64 -3.82 -12.07 4.94
CA THR A 64 -2.69 -11.59 5.73
C THR A 64 -1.89 -10.57 4.92
N LEU A 65 -1.64 -9.42 5.50
CA LEU A 65 -0.88 -8.31 4.92
C LEU A 65 0.36 -8.07 5.77
N ALA A 66 1.53 -7.93 5.15
CA ALA A 66 2.67 -7.30 5.80
C ALA A 66 2.40 -5.80 6.02
N ASP A 67 2.83 -5.27 7.14
CA ASP A 67 2.64 -3.87 7.51
C ASP A 67 3.93 -3.26 8.04
N LEU A 68 3.90 -1.95 8.33
CA LEU A 68 5.03 -1.24 8.93
C LEU A 68 5.46 -1.91 10.25
N PRO A 69 6.77 -2.15 10.44
CA PRO A 69 7.27 -2.71 11.69
C PRO A 69 7.03 -1.74 12.85
N TRP A 70 6.93 -2.30 14.07
CA TRP A 70 6.87 -1.54 15.31
C TRP A 70 8.24 -1.63 15.97
N ALA A 71 9.07 -0.60 15.77
CA ALA A 71 10.51 -0.69 16.03
C ALA A 71 11.11 -1.87 15.24
N ASP A 72 11.77 -2.82 15.90
CA ASP A 72 12.39 -4.02 15.33
C ASP A 72 11.45 -5.25 15.36
N VAL A 73 10.14 -5.01 15.47
CA VAL A 73 9.10 -6.05 15.50
C VAL A 73 8.30 -6.04 14.21
N GLY A 74 8.37 -7.13 13.45
CA GLY A 74 7.62 -7.27 12.20
C GLY A 74 6.10 -7.33 12.45
N VAL A 75 5.32 -6.55 11.70
CA VAL A 75 3.86 -6.51 11.88
C VAL A 75 3.13 -7.19 10.73
N ARG A 76 2.13 -8.01 11.08
CA ARG A 76 1.20 -8.62 10.13
C ARG A 76 -0.23 -8.24 10.49
N VAL A 77 -1.00 -7.82 9.50
CA VAL A 77 -2.43 -7.56 9.63
C VAL A 77 -3.19 -8.74 9.03
N ARG A 78 -3.83 -9.55 9.89
CA ARG A 78 -4.77 -10.60 9.48
C ARG A 78 -6.17 -10.00 9.39
N LEU A 79 -6.49 -9.51 8.20
CA LEU A 79 -7.69 -8.78 7.87
C LEU A 79 -8.84 -9.71 7.51
N HIS A 80 -9.90 -9.66 8.31
CA HIS A 80 -11.19 -10.29 8.06
C HIS A 80 -12.13 -9.30 7.37
N VAL A 81 -12.67 -9.70 6.22
CA VAL A 81 -13.56 -8.90 5.37
C VAL A 81 -14.73 -9.73 4.88
N ARG A 82 -15.82 -9.06 4.52
CA ARG A 82 -17.01 -9.68 3.94
C ARG A 82 -16.92 -9.73 2.42
N LYS A 83 -17.49 -10.77 1.83
CA LYS A 83 -17.91 -10.85 0.43
C LYS A 83 -19.40 -10.63 0.39
N CYS A 84 -19.86 -9.61 -0.31
CA CYS A 84 -21.27 -9.24 -0.44
C CYS A 84 -21.80 -9.58 -1.83
N THR A 85 -23.09 -9.92 -1.90
CA THR A 85 -23.83 -10.02 -3.15
C THR A 85 -24.27 -8.62 -3.59
N CYS A 86 -23.99 -8.23 -4.83
CA CYS A 86 -24.43 -6.95 -5.39
C CYS A 86 -25.97 -6.89 -5.46
N SER A 87 -26.54 -5.76 -5.04
CA SER A 87 -27.99 -5.50 -5.04
C SER A 87 -28.52 -5.11 -6.43
N SER A 88 -27.66 -4.59 -7.30
CA SER A 88 -28.02 -4.25 -8.69
C SER A 88 -28.10 -5.52 -9.55
N ALA A 89 -29.29 -5.81 -10.08
CA ALA A 89 -29.58 -6.96 -10.94
C ALA A 89 -28.89 -6.88 -12.32
N THR A 90 -28.63 -5.68 -12.82
CA THR A 90 -27.97 -5.44 -14.11
C THR A 90 -26.44 -5.43 -14.00
N CYS A 91 -25.90 -5.49 -12.78
CA CYS A 91 -24.46 -5.46 -12.56
C CYS A 91 -23.82 -6.81 -12.91
N SER A 92 -22.87 -6.80 -13.85
CA SER A 92 -22.05 -7.97 -14.20
C SER A 92 -21.25 -8.54 -13.02
N ARG A 93 -21.06 -7.75 -11.96
CA ARG A 93 -20.45 -8.20 -10.71
C ARG A 93 -21.53 -8.60 -9.72
N GLN A 94 -21.79 -9.90 -9.61
CA GLN A 94 -22.75 -10.45 -8.67
C GLN A 94 -22.22 -10.56 -7.23
N ILE A 95 -20.93 -10.86 -7.04
CA ILE A 95 -20.31 -10.95 -5.71
C ILE A 95 -19.06 -10.09 -5.69
N PHE A 96 -18.90 -9.24 -4.67
CA PHE A 96 -17.71 -8.43 -4.46
C PHE A 96 -17.18 -8.57 -3.04
N CYS A 97 -15.88 -8.42 -2.87
CA CYS A 97 -15.25 -8.31 -1.56
C CYS A 97 -15.19 -6.84 -1.16
N GLU A 98 -15.39 -6.55 0.13
CA GLU A 98 -15.20 -5.22 0.72
C GLU A 98 -13.93 -4.54 0.22
N ARG A 99 -14.03 -3.24 -0.04
CA ARG A 99 -12.94 -2.42 -0.53
C ARG A 99 -12.49 -1.48 0.58
N LEU A 100 -11.24 -1.68 0.99
CA LEU A 100 -10.54 -0.87 1.99
C LEU A 100 -9.33 -0.21 1.31
N PRO A 101 -9.55 0.80 0.44
CA PRO A 101 -8.49 1.38 -0.38
C PRO A 101 -7.36 1.99 0.44
N GLN A 102 -7.67 2.58 1.61
CA GLN A 102 -6.69 3.14 2.53
C GLN A 102 -5.83 2.06 3.20
N VAL A 103 -6.36 0.84 3.36
CA VAL A 103 -5.64 -0.26 4.00
C VAL A 103 -4.78 -1.01 2.99
N ALA A 104 -5.38 -1.50 1.90
CA ALA A 104 -4.66 -2.27 0.89
C ALA A 104 -5.47 -2.45 -0.41
N ARG A 105 -4.79 -2.33 -1.56
CA ARG A 105 -5.35 -2.65 -2.88
C ARG A 105 -5.84 -4.12 -2.94
N PRO A 106 -6.75 -4.46 -3.87
CA PRO A 106 -7.12 -5.85 -4.13
C PRO A 106 -5.89 -6.72 -4.40
N TRP A 107 -5.88 -7.95 -3.85
CA TRP A 107 -4.79 -8.93 -3.97
C TRP A 107 -3.42 -8.51 -3.45
N ALA A 108 -3.27 -7.30 -2.91
CA ALA A 108 -2.04 -6.90 -2.24
C ALA A 108 -1.79 -7.81 -1.04
N ARG A 109 -0.51 -8.15 -0.83
CA ARG A 109 -0.01 -8.91 0.33
C ARG A 109 0.65 -8.00 1.38
N ARG A 110 0.48 -6.69 1.23
CA ARG A 110 1.00 -5.65 2.11
C ARG A 110 0.02 -4.49 2.23
N THR A 111 0.09 -3.74 3.31
CA THR A 111 -0.69 -2.51 3.47
C THR A 111 -0.21 -1.42 2.50
N ALA A 112 -1.08 -0.47 2.18
CA ALA A 112 -0.78 0.64 1.30
C ALA A 112 0.35 1.50 1.87
N ARG A 113 0.33 1.78 3.17
CA ARG A 113 1.38 2.54 3.87
C ARG A 113 2.75 1.82 3.84
N PHE A 114 2.78 0.49 3.98
CA PHE A 114 4.04 -0.25 3.87
C PHE A 114 4.60 -0.22 2.45
N ALA A 115 3.72 -0.37 1.45
CA ALA A 115 4.11 -0.21 0.05
C ALA A 115 4.66 1.21 -0.24
N ALA A 116 4.06 2.25 0.34
CA ALA A 116 4.51 3.62 0.18
C ALA A 116 5.91 3.86 0.79
N GLN A 117 6.21 3.28 1.95
CA GLN A 117 7.55 3.40 2.55
C GLN A 117 8.61 2.68 1.72
N GLN A 118 8.31 1.47 1.24
CA GLN A 118 9.17 0.76 0.30
C GLN A 118 9.37 1.53 -1.01
N GLN A 119 8.32 2.18 -1.52
CA GLN A 119 8.43 3.04 -2.70
C GLN A 119 9.37 4.22 -2.45
N ARG A 120 9.31 4.90 -1.30
CA ARG A 120 10.24 5.98 -0.93
C ARG A 120 11.69 5.51 -0.90
N ILE A 121 11.95 4.34 -0.31
CA ILE A 121 13.28 3.72 -0.33
C ILE A 121 13.74 3.47 -1.79
N GLY A 122 12.85 2.92 -2.62
CA GLY A 122 13.14 2.65 -4.02
C GLY A 122 13.39 3.93 -4.84
N VAL A 123 12.67 5.02 -4.58
CA VAL A 123 12.88 6.31 -5.26
C VAL A 123 14.23 6.89 -4.87
N ALA A 124 14.59 6.85 -3.59
CA ALA A 124 15.85 7.42 -3.10
C ALA A 124 17.10 6.61 -3.50
N LEU A 125 17.02 5.28 -3.47
CA LEU A 125 18.20 4.41 -3.61
C LEU A 125 18.15 3.44 -4.81
N GLY A 126 17.07 3.48 -5.57
CA GLY A 126 16.83 2.53 -6.65
C GLY A 126 16.63 1.10 -6.15
N GLY A 127 17.11 0.14 -6.94
CA GLY A 127 16.85 -1.28 -6.70
C GLY A 127 17.77 -1.91 -5.64
N ALA A 128 19.07 -2.05 -5.94
CA ALA A 128 19.96 -2.90 -5.15
C ALA A 128 20.36 -2.27 -3.81
N ALA A 129 20.70 -0.97 -3.82
CA ALA A 129 20.93 -0.22 -2.59
C ALA A 129 19.65 -0.08 -1.76
N GLY A 130 18.51 0.15 -2.43
CA GLY A 130 17.20 0.15 -1.79
C GLY A 130 16.85 -1.17 -1.12
N GLN A 131 17.18 -2.32 -1.72
CA GLN A 131 16.93 -3.63 -1.11
C GLN A 131 17.72 -3.78 0.20
N ARG A 132 19.01 -3.44 0.21
CA ARG A 132 19.85 -3.54 1.41
C ARG A 132 19.31 -2.69 2.54
N LEU A 133 19.02 -1.41 2.28
CA LEU A 133 18.43 -0.54 3.30
C LEU A 133 17.05 -1.03 3.75
N ALA A 134 16.23 -1.56 2.82
CA ALA A 134 14.93 -2.11 3.17
C ALA A 134 15.05 -3.35 4.07
N GLU A 135 16.07 -4.19 3.89
CA GLU A 135 16.36 -5.30 4.80
C GLU A 135 16.77 -4.78 6.19
N ASP A 136 17.66 -3.81 6.26
CA ASP A 136 18.14 -3.22 7.53
C ASP A 136 17.04 -2.53 8.35
N LEU A 137 15.98 -2.04 7.69
CA LEU A 137 14.87 -1.32 8.32
C LEU A 137 13.64 -2.20 8.60
N ASP A 138 13.70 -3.53 8.45
CA ASP A 138 12.53 -4.43 8.50
C ASP A 138 11.44 -4.11 7.43
N HIS A 139 11.86 -3.52 6.33
CA HIS A 139 11.05 -3.18 5.15
C HIS A 139 11.26 -4.15 3.97
N ALA A 140 11.75 -5.36 4.24
CA ALA A 140 12.27 -6.30 3.25
C ALA A 140 11.45 -6.36 1.95
N ALA A 141 12.12 -6.02 0.84
CA ALA A 141 11.60 -6.09 -0.51
C ALA A 141 12.73 -6.37 -1.48
N SER A 142 12.50 -7.24 -2.47
CA SER A 142 13.50 -7.47 -3.51
C SER A 142 13.75 -6.21 -4.34
N ARG A 143 14.94 -6.10 -4.92
CA ARG A 143 15.31 -5.09 -5.92
C ARG A 143 14.19 -4.86 -6.94
N ASP A 144 13.68 -5.94 -7.53
CA ASP A 144 12.67 -5.85 -8.59
C ASP A 144 11.31 -5.41 -8.05
N THR A 145 11.01 -5.70 -6.79
CA THR A 145 9.82 -5.18 -6.12
C THR A 145 9.90 -3.67 -5.94
N LEU A 146 11.05 -3.15 -5.48
CA LEU A 146 11.28 -1.72 -5.33
C LEU A 146 11.21 -1.00 -6.66
N LEU A 147 11.90 -1.49 -7.69
CA LEU A 147 11.85 -0.91 -9.03
C LEU A 147 10.43 -0.93 -9.62
N ARG A 148 9.63 -1.94 -9.32
CA ARG A 148 8.22 -1.99 -9.73
C ARG A 148 7.37 -0.96 -9.02
N LEU A 149 7.63 -0.68 -7.74
CA LEU A 149 6.96 0.38 -6.99
C LEU A 149 7.35 1.76 -7.53
N VAL A 150 8.64 1.98 -7.80
CA VAL A 150 9.14 3.23 -8.40
C VAL A 150 8.45 3.50 -9.73
N ARG A 151 8.39 2.51 -10.63
CA ARG A 151 7.72 2.64 -11.94
C ARG A 151 6.20 2.86 -11.86
N ARG A 152 5.58 2.62 -10.70
CA ARG A 152 4.16 2.87 -10.46
C ARG A 152 3.91 4.21 -9.76
N THR A 153 4.97 4.96 -9.46
CA THR A 153 4.85 6.32 -8.95
C THR A 153 4.21 7.16 -10.04
N GLU A 154 3.16 7.88 -9.68
CA GLU A 154 2.59 8.90 -10.55
C GLU A 154 3.62 10.02 -10.70
N MET A 155 3.95 10.36 -11.94
CA MET A 155 4.74 11.54 -12.21
C MET A 155 3.89 12.76 -11.88
N PRO A 156 4.44 13.77 -11.19
CA PRO A 156 3.73 15.03 -11.01
C PRO A 156 3.41 15.63 -12.38
N ASP A 157 2.25 16.28 -12.48
CA ASP A 157 1.93 17.08 -13.66
C ASP A 157 2.97 18.19 -13.78
N ALA A 158 3.66 18.23 -14.92
CA ALA A 158 4.59 19.29 -15.26
C ALA A 158 3.93 20.19 -16.33
N PRO A 159 3.76 21.50 -16.09
CA PRO A 159 3.30 22.40 -17.13
C PRO A 159 4.30 22.42 -18.28
N THR A 160 3.83 22.65 -19.50
CA THR A 160 4.71 22.81 -20.66
C THR A 160 5.66 23.98 -20.43
N PRO A 161 7.00 23.79 -20.46
CA PRO A 161 7.93 24.87 -20.24
C PRO A 161 7.95 25.81 -21.44
N ARG A 162 8.26 27.09 -21.19
CA ARG A 162 8.46 28.08 -22.26
C ARG A 162 9.88 27.97 -22.84
N ILE A 163 10.87 27.66 -22.01
CA ILE A 163 12.25 27.36 -22.43
C ILE A 163 12.59 25.94 -22.00
N LEU A 164 12.64 25.03 -22.98
CA LEU A 164 12.95 23.62 -22.77
C LEU A 164 14.46 23.37 -22.92
N GLY A 165 15.07 22.85 -21.86
CA GLY A 165 16.36 22.19 -21.92
C GLY A 165 16.16 20.71 -22.26
N VAL A 166 17.00 20.20 -23.15
CA VAL A 166 17.04 18.79 -23.52
C VAL A 166 18.46 18.30 -23.31
N ASP A 167 18.62 17.24 -22.51
CA ASP A 167 19.89 16.58 -22.28
C ASP A 167 19.74 15.07 -22.49
N ASP A 168 20.80 14.40 -22.92
CA ASP A 168 20.79 12.96 -23.16
C ASP A 168 21.81 12.27 -22.26
N TRP A 169 21.40 11.13 -21.70
CA TRP A 169 22.25 10.30 -20.88
C TRP A 169 22.30 8.87 -21.41
N ALA A 170 23.46 8.24 -21.26
CA ALA A 170 23.62 6.84 -21.66
C ALA A 170 23.31 5.91 -20.48
N ARG A 171 22.24 5.11 -20.58
CA ARG A 171 21.97 3.97 -19.69
C ARG A 171 23.05 2.90 -19.80
N ARG A 172 23.44 2.61 -21.04
CA ARG A 172 24.58 1.78 -21.41
C ARG A 172 25.25 2.44 -22.59
N LYS A 173 26.49 2.92 -22.38
CA LYS A 173 27.25 3.68 -23.38
C LYS A 173 27.29 2.92 -24.72
N GLY A 174 26.89 3.60 -25.79
CA GLY A 174 26.82 3.04 -27.14
C GLY A 174 25.65 2.09 -27.41
N GLN A 175 24.69 1.93 -26.50
CA GLN A 175 23.55 1.01 -26.70
C GLN A 175 22.20 1.61 -26.39
N THR A 176 22.04 2.25 -25.23
CA THR A 176 20.73 2.72 -24.79
C THR A 176 20.89 4.07 -24.14
N TYR A 177 20.16 5.04 -24.66
CA TYR A 177 20.11 6.41 -24.19
C TYR A 177 18.74 6.70 -23.59
N GLY A 178 18.69 7.68 -22.71
CA GLY A 178 17.46 8.32 -22.26
C GLY A 178 17.63 9.83 -22.39
N THR A 179 16.51 10.52 -22.47
CA THR A 179 16.47 11.99 -22.56
C THR A 179 15.91 12.53 -21.25
N ILE A 180 16.51 13.61 -20.76
CA ILE A 180 16.04 14.41 -19.63
C ILE A 180 15.51 15.72 -20.19
N LEU A 181 14.29 16.06 -19.81
CA LEU A 181 13.66 17.33 -20.14
C LEU A 181 13.72 18.24 -18.91
N ILE A 182 14.09 19.49 -19.13
CA ILE A 182 14.31 20.47 -18.06
C ILE A 182 13.53 21.73 -18.39
N ASP A 183 12.70 22.20 -17.47
CA ASP A 183 12.24 23.59 -17.48
C ASP A 183 13.40 24.47 -17.01
N ILE A 184 14.06 25.15 -17.95
CA ILE A 184 15.25 25.96 -17.67
C ILE A 184 14.90 27.14 -16.75
N GLU A 185 13.71 27.71 -16.86
CA GLU A 185 13.31 28.88 -16.08
C GLU A 185 13.06 28.52 -14.62
N ARG A 186 12.51 27.33 -14.38
CA ARG A 186 12.23 26.82 -13.02
C ARG A 186 13.37 26.04 -12.42
N GLY A 187 14.34 25.58 -13.23
CA GLY A 187 15.42 24.71 -12.79
C GLY A 187 14.92 23.33 -12.34
N THR A 188 13.85 22.82 -12.96
CA THR A 188 13.19 21.56 -12.58
C THR A 188 13.15 20.57 -13.73
N ILE A 189 13.32 19.29 -13.42
CA ILE A 189 13.10 18.19 -14.37
C ILE A 189 11.59 18.01 -14.57
N ILE A 190 11.18 17.79 -15.83
CA ILE A 190 9.79 17.57 -16.24
C ILE A 190 9.59 16.23 -16.94
#